data_AF-A0A846N936-F1
#
_entry.id   AF-A0A846N936-F1
#
_cell.length_a   1.000
_cell.length_b   1.000
_cell.length_c   1.000
_cell.angle_alpha   90.00
_cell.angle_beta   90.00
_cell.angle_gamma   90.00
#
_symmetry.space_group_name_H-M   'P 1'
#
loop_
_entity.id
_entity.type
_entity.pdbx_description
1 polymer ?
#
loop_
_entity_poly.entity_id
_entity_poly.type
_entity_poly.pdbx_seq_one_letter_code
_entity_poly.pdbx_strand_id
1 'polypeptide(L)' 'PQALAQCRSFLEESLPKARLVESSSTAAAVKKASKQRGAAAIGTELAAQLYGMEILAKSVEAIPNNYTRFLVIA' A
#
# COMPACT_ATOMS: atom_id res chain seq x y z
N PRO A 1 -8.78 -4.22 -2.60
CA PRO A 1 -9.08 -4.11 -4.05
C PRO A 1 -8.40 -2.93 -4.78
N GLN A 2 -8.74 -1.67 -4.52
CA GLN A 2 -8.32 -0.53 -5.38
C GLN A 2 -6.79 -0.30 -5.40
N ALA A 3 -6.13 -0.28 -4.24
CA ALA A 3 -4.68 -0.03 -4.18
C ALA A 3 -3.84 -1.12 -4.88
N LEU A 4 -4.22 -2.40 -4.73
CA LEU A 4 -3.54 -3.51 -5.42
C LEU A 4 -3.69 -3.42 -6.93
N ALA A 5 -4.88 -3.06 -7.41
CA ALA A 5 -5.11 -2.86 -8.85
C ALA A 5 -4.27 -1.70 -9.38
N GLN A 6 -4.15 -0.61 -8.63
CA GLN A 6 -3.35 0.55 -9.01
C GLN A 6 -1.83 0.28 -9.02
N CYS A 7 -1.36 -0.74 -8.29
CA CYS A 7 0.08 -1.07 -8.22
C CYS A 7 0.42 -2.38 -8.94
N ARG A 8 -0.49 -2.93 -9.77
CA ARG A 8 -0.33 -4.26 -10.37
C ARG A 8 0.95 -4.38 -11.19
N SER A 9 1.25 -3.42 -12.06
CA SER A 9 2.44 -3.48 -12.93
C SER A 9 3.73 -3.54 -12.12
N PHE A 10 3.85 -2.72 -11.07
CA PHE A 10 5.00 -2.75 -10.17
C PHE A 10 5.13 -4.10 -9.46
N LEU A 11 4.02 -4.67 -8.98
CA LEU A 11 4.01 -5.96 -8.30
C LEU A 11 4.42 -7.11 -9.22
N GLU A 12 3.95 -7.11 -10.47
CA GLU A 12 4.31 -8.13 -11.46
C GLU A 12 5.80 -8.05 -11.86
N GLU A 13 6.36 -6.84 -11.97
CA GLU A 13 7.76 -6.64 -12.33
C GLU A 13 8.72 -6.93 -11.16
N SER A 14 8.44 -6.37 -9.99
CA SER A 14 9.36 -6.43 -8.84
C SER A 14 9.15 -7.68 -7.98
N LEU A 15 7.92 -8.20 -7.93
CA LEU A 15 7.51 -9.27 -7.01
C LEU A 15 6.61 -10.32 -7.71
N PRO A 16 7.02 -10.92 -8.85
CA PRO A 16 6.16 -11.81 -9.65
C PRO A 16 5.69 -13.07 -8.90
N LYS A 17 6.38 -13.46 -7.82
CA LYS A 17 6.05 -14.62 -6.99
C LYS A 17 5.26 -14.27 -5.73
N ALA A 18 4.98 -12.99 -5.48
CA ALA A 18 4.27 -12.58 -4.28
C ALA A 18 2.77 -12.94 -4.38
N ARG A 19 2.24 -13.47 -3.29
CA ARG A 19 0.79 -13.71 -3.17
C ARG A 19 0.10 -12.42 -2.78
N LEU A 20 -0.82 -11.95 -3.62
CA LEU A 20 -1.65 -10.79 -3.32
C LEU A 20 -2.75 -11.16 -2.32
N VAL A 21 -2.87 -10.39 -1.24
CA VAL A 21 -3.88 -10.59 -0.20
C VAL A 21 -4.65 -9.30 -0.01
N GLU A 22 -5.98 -9.38 -0.13
CA GLU A 22 -6.82 -8.22 0.09
C GLU A 22 -6.90 -7.82 1.57
N SER A 23 -7.07 -6.52 1.79
CA SER A 23 -7.24 -5.91 3.10
C SER A 23 -8.35 -4.87 3.06
N SER A 24 -8.98 -4.60 4.21
CA SER A 24 -10.07 -3.62 4.34
C SER A 24 -9.64 -2.18 4.08
N SER A 25 -8.37 -1.85 4.33
CA SER A 25 -7.76 -0.57 3.97
C SER A 25 -6.25 -0.70 3.81
N THR A 26 -5.62 0.31 3.19
CA THR A 26 -4.16 0.40 3.07
C THR A 26 -3.48 0.51 4.44
N ALA A 27 -4.03 1.32 5.36
CA ALA A 27 -3.53 1.41 6.73
C ALA A 27 -3.68 0.07 7.49
N ALA A 28 -4.79 -0.65 7.30
CA ALA A 28 -4.97 -1.98 7.90
C ALA A 28 -3.99 -3.01 7.31
N ALA A 29 -3.66 -2.91 6.03
CA ALA A 29 -2.64 -3.76 5.40
C ALA A 29 -1.26 -3.54 6.04
N VAL A 30 -0.85 -2.28 6.23
CA VAL A 30 0.43 -1.95 6.89
C VAL A 30 0.46 -2.46 8.33
N LYS A 31 -0.62 -2.26 9.10
CA LYS A 31 -0.75 -2.80 10.46
C LYS A 31 -0.66 -4.33 10.52
N LYS A 32 -1.19 -5.02 9.51
CA LYS A 32 -1.13 -6.48 9.44
C LYS A 32 0.27 -6.96 9.09
N ALA A 33 0.92 -6.31 8.11
CA ALA A 33 2.29 -6.62 7.71
C ALA A 33 3.28 -6.40 8.85
N SER A 34 3.09 -5.37 9.70
CA SER A 34 3.97 -5.15 10.86
C SER A 34 3.95 -6.27 11.90
N LYS A 35 2.92 -7.13 11.88
CA LYS A 35 2.78 -8.26 12.79
C LYS A 35 3.14 -9.61 12.14
N GLN A 36 3.43 -9.63 10.84
CA GLN A 36 3.62 -10.86 10.09
C GLN A 36 4.97 -10.84 9.36
N ARG A 37 5.87 -11.74 9.76
CA ARG A 37 7.16 -11.91 9.06
C ARG A 37 6.93 -12.38 7.63
N GLY A 38 7.73 -11.86 6.71
CA GLY A 38 7.64 -12.19 5.28
C GLY A 38 6.45 -11.56 4.56
N ALA A 39 5.74 -10.63 5.20
CA ALA A 39 4.67 -9.86 4.57
C ALA A 39 5.16 -8.43 4.26
N ALA A 40 4.68 -7.88 3.15
CA ALA A 40 4.79 -6.47 2.79
C ALA A 40 3.38 -5.90 2.56
N ALA A 41 3.26 -4.58 2.62
CA ALA A 41 2.00 -3.89 2.40
C ALA A 41 2.20 -2.66 1.52
N ILE A 42 1.20 -2.37 0.68
CA ILE A 42 1.07 -1.10 -0.02
C ILE A 42 0.21 -0.18 0.86
N GLY A 43 0.75 0.99 1.20
CA GLY A 43 0.03 2.00 1.96
C GLY A 43 0.73 3.36 1.95
N THR A 44 0.21 4.29 2.74
CA THR A 44 0.75 5.65 2.82
C THR A 44 2.02 5.68 3.67
N GLU A 45 2.90 6.65 3.40
CA GLU A 45 4.09 6.88 4.23
C GLU A 45 3.72 7.14 5.70
N LEU A 46 2.60 7.84 5.93
CA LEU A 46 2.04 8.05 7.27
C LEU A 46 1.73 6.73 7.99
N ALA A 47 1.15 5.75 7.29
CA ALA A 47 0.88 4.45 7.90
C ALA A 47 2.17 3.70 8.24
N ALA A 48 3.20 3.80 7.39
CA ALA A 48 4.50 3.21 7.68
C ALA A 48 5.12 3.81 8.96
N GLN A 49 5.09 5.15 9.08
CA GLN A 49 5.54 5.85 10.29
C GLN A 49 4.74 5.44 11.53
N LEU A 50 3.41 5.42 11.43
CA LEU A 50 2.52 5.07 12.54
C LEU A 50 2.78 3.66 13.09
N TYR A 51 3.15 2.71 12.23
CA TYR A 51 3.37 1.32 12.61
C TYR A 51 4.85 0.92 12.66
N GLY A 52 5.78 1.88 12.57
CA GLY A 52 7.23 1.63 12.65
C GLY A 52 7.77 0.75 11.53
N MET A 53 7.18 0.83 10.34
CA MET A 53 7.57 0.03 9.17
C MET A 53 8.55 0.80 8.28
N GLU A 54 9.44 0.06 7.62
CA GLU A 54 10.37 0.59 6.62
C GLU A 54 9.68 0.72 5.24
N ILE A 55 10.00 1.78 4.52
CA ILE A 55 9.52 2.00 3.15
C ILE A 55 10.51 1.34 2.18
N LEU A 56 10.07 0.26 1.53
CA LEU A 56 10.90 -0.49 0.56
C LEU A 56 10.92 0.16 -0.83
N ALA A 57 9.85 0.83 -1.22
CA ALA A 57 9.71 1.53 -2.49
C ALA A 57 8.69 2.67 -2.37
N LYS A 58 8.90 3.74 -3.13
CA LYS A 58 8.00 4.90 -3.22
C LYS A 58 7.41 4.99 -4.61
N SER A 59 6.24 5.64 -4.73
CA SER A 59 5.58 5.91 -6.01
C SER A 59 5.38 4.65 -6.86
N VAL A 60 4.82 3.61 -6.24
CA VAL A 60 4.58 2.28 -6.85
C VAL A 60 3.25 2.18 -7.59
N GLU A 61 2.47 3.25 -7.58
CA GLU A 61 1.23 3.39 -8.35
C GLU A 61 1.52 3.51 -9.85
N ALA A 62 0.65 2.89 -10.66
CA ALA A 62 0.74 2.94 -12.12
C ALA A 62 0.37 4.32 -12.70
N ILE A 63 -0.42 5.11 -11.97
CA ILE A 63 -0.88 6.44 -12.40
C ILE A 63 -0.38 7.48 -11.39
N PRO A 64 0.63 8.29 -11.73
CA PRO A 64 1.23 9.25 -10.80
C PRO A 64 0.30 10.42 -10.43
N ASN A 65 -0.70 10.73 -11.27
CA ASN A 65 -1.63 11.83 -11.03
C ASN A 65 -2.92 11.39 -10.31
N ASN A 66 -2.80 10.54 -9.29
CA ASN A 66 -3.93 10.09 -8.48
C ASN A 66 -4.12 11.01 -7.26
N TYR A 67 -5.09 11.92 -7.32
CA TYR A 67 -5.43 12.84 -6.22
C TYR A 67 -6.82 12.55 -5.65
N THR A 68 -6.94 12.68 -4.33
CA THR A 68 -8.22 12.57 -3.62
C THR A 68 -8.67 13.96 -3.20
N ARG A 69 -9.85 14.40 -3.66
CA ARG A 69 -10.45 15.66 -3.25
C ARG A 69 -11.29 15.44 -1.99
N PHE A 70 -10.99 16.17 -0.92
CA PHE A 70 -11.73 16.15 0.33
C PHE A 70 -12.64 17.38 0.45
N LEU A 71 -13.80 17.22 1.09
CA LEU A 71 -14.68 18.32 1.47
C LEU A 71 -14.78 18.35 2.99
N VAL A 72 -14.54 19.52 3.58
CA VAL A 72 -14.74 19.76 5.02
C VAL A 72 -16.13 20.37 5.20
N ILE A 73 -16.96 19.74 6.01
CA ILE A 73 -18.33 20.16 6.31
C ILE A 73 -18.42 20.57 7.79
N ALA A 74 -19.26 21.55 8.11
CA ALA A 74 -19.49 22.12 9.44
C ALA A 74 -20.97 22.05 9.82
#